data_AF-A0A379TB08-F1
#
_entry.id   AF-A0A379TB08-F1
#
_cell.length_a   1.000
_cell.length_b   1.000
_cell.length_c   1.000
_cell.angle_alpha   90.00
_cell.angle_beta   90.00
_cell.angle_gamma   90.00
#
_symmetry.space_group_name_H-M   'P 1'
#
loop_
_entity.id
_entity.type
_entity.pdbx_description
1 polymer ?
#
loop_
_entity_poly.entity_id
_entity_poly.type
_entity_poly.pdbx_seq_one_letter_code
_entity_poly.pdbx_strand_id
1 'polypeptide(L)'
;MRASGVCVNIMLTQQRVTDEIIVGPIPESIWRTHPQPPITPELPPQSTELMNGAFIAHEIAERVKQPVKEPHIINLTLLPVNDADREYLDRFLGEGCSAIFSRGYGKCRIVSTHFPGVWRVNYFNDMNTLLQDMIEIADIPEIAVAGIDDIEDACAGLKNTLEWLKEYPVTENEPVVRMECKVCWWVYDPVLGDDVWQIPPGVPFSQLPDYWCCPVCETSKSGFMVIDEGNDSCKD
;
A
#
# COMPACT_ATOMS: atom_id res chain seq x y z
N MET A 1 -12.88 18.52 -4.18
CA MET A 1 -11.62 18.06 -3.54
C MET A 1 -11.68 16.54 -3.51
N ARG A 2 -10.73 15.85 -4.15
CA ARG A 2 -10.65 14.39 -4.20
C ARG A 2 -9.83 13.93 -2.98
N ALA A 3 -10.37 13.03 -2.16
CA ALA A 3 -9.77 12.63 -0.89
C ALA A 3 -9.13 11.24 -0.97
N SER A 4 -8.08 11.03 -0.19
CA SER A 4 -7.38 9.74 -0.01
C SER A 4 -7.01 9.58 1.45
N GLY A 5 -7.11 8.37 2.00
CA GLY A 5 -6.51 8.05 3.30
C GLY A 5 -5.03 7.77 3.12
N VAL A 6 -4.17 8.50 3.85
CA VAL A 6 -2.72 8.28 3.83
C VAL A 6 -2.22 8.09 5.26
N CYS A 7 -1.44 7.02 5.46
CA CYS A 7 -0.66 6.81 6.68
C CYS A 7 0.64 7.61 6.54
N VAL A 8 0.85 8.59 7.42
CA VAL A 8 2.05 9.44 7.41
C VAL A 8 2.91 9.08 8.61
N ASN A 9 4.09 8.54 8.33
CA ASN A 9 5.11 8.28 9.34
C ASN A 9 6.06 9.49 9.40
N ILE A 10 6.06 10.21 10.52
CA ILE A 10 6.98 11.33 10.73
C ILE A 10 8.25 10.79 11.41
N MET A 11 9.36 10.85 10.68
CA MET A 11 10.67 10.39 11.11
C MET A 11 11.58 11.58 11.43
N LEU A 12 12.21 11.58 12.60
CA LEU A 12 13.21 12.56 13.01
C LEU A 12 14.45 11.75 13.42
N THR A 13 15.61 12.03 12.81
CA THR A 13 16.85 11.25 13.02
C THR A 13 16.68 9.73 12.88
N GLN A 14 15.91 9.27 11.88
CA GLN A 14 15.60 7.85 11.63
C GLN A 14 14.82 7.15 12.77
N GLN A 15 14.32 7.90 13.75
CA GLN A 15 13.42 7.42 14.78
C GLN A 15 12.00 7.87 14.45
N ARG A 16 11.02 6.97 14.61
CA ARG A 16 9.60 7.30 14.41
C ARG A 16 9.13 8.15 15.58
N VAL A 17 8.71 9.39 15.30
CA VAL A 17 8.31 10.35 16.33
C VAL A 17 6.79 10.48 16.42
N THR A 18 6.08 10.33 15.31
CA THR A 18 4.61 10.33 15.28
C THR A 18 4.11 9.36 14.21
N ASP A 19 2.91 8.82 14.44
CA ASP A 19 2.16 8.02 13.48
C ASP A 19 0.77 8.63 13.36
N GLU A 20 0.46 9.18 12.20
CA GLU A 20 -0.79 9.89 11.95
C GLU A 20 -1.51 9.30 10.74
N ILE A 21 -2.83 9.12 10.89
CA ILE A 21 -3.71 8.78 9.78
C ILE A 21 -4.41 10.07 9.37
N ILE A 22 -4.11 10.52 8.15
CA ILE A 22 -4.70 11.74 7.60
C ILE A 22 -5.74 11.35 6.55
N VAL A 23 -6.97 11.79 6.77
CA VAL A 23 -8.01 11.79 5.74
C VAL A 23 -8.05 13.18 5.15
N GLY A 24 -7.57 13.33 3.92
CA GLY A 24 -7.39 14.63 3.30
C GLY A 24 -7.26 14.56 1.78
N PRO A 25 -7.08 15.72 1.12
CA PRO A 25 -6.76 15.73 -0.30
C PRO A 25 -5.43 15.01 -0.57
N ILE A 26 -5.28 14.47 -1.77
CA ILE A 26 -4.05 13.78 -2.19
C ILE A 26 -2.85 14.71 -1.98
N PRO A 27 -1.79 14.29 -1.24
CA PRO A 27 -0.66 15.13 -0.87
C PRO A 27 0.00 15.84 -2.06
N GLU A 28 0.32 17.13 -1.91
CA GLU A 28 0.92 17.96 -2.98
C GLU A 28 2.22 17.36 -3.55
N SER A 29 2.96 16.59 -2.74
CA SER A 29 4.16 15.86 -3.17
C SER A 29 3.90 14.83 -4.28
N ILE A 30 2.68 14.31 -4.40
CA ILE A 30 2.29 13.40 -5.50
C ILE A 30 2.11 14.19 -6.81
N TRP A 31 1.75 15.48 -6.72
CA TRP A 31 1.51 16.36 -7.87
C TRP A 31 2.79 16.98 -8.43
N ARG A 32 3.77 17.28 -7.56
CA ARG A 32 5.03 17.95 -7.89
C ARG A 32 6.16 16.97 -8.21
N THR A 33 5.87 15.86 -8.87
CA THR A 33 6.85 14.80 -9.19
C THR A 33 7.50 14.91 -10.56
N HIS A 34 7.18 15.97 -11.30
CA HIS A 34 7.78 16.24 -12.60
C HIS A 34 9.00 17.17 -12.48
N PRO A 35 9.98 17.06 -13.40
CA PRO A 35 11.14 17.94 -13.43
C PRO A 35 10.77 19.42 -13.53
N GLN A 36 11.55 20.28 -12.88
CA GLN A 36 11.42 21.73 -12.93
C GLN A 36 12.69 22.35 -13.53
N PRO A 37 12.61 23.11 -14.64
CA PRO A 37 11.38 23.50 -15.36
C PRO A 37 10.69 22.34 -16.10
N PRO A 38 9.39 22.47 -16.45
CA PRO A 38 8.66 21.44 -17.18
C PRO A 38 9.36 21.05 -18.48
N ILE A 39 9.45 19.75 -18.76
CA ILE A 39 10.03 19.23 -20.00
C ILE A 39 9.07 19.52 -21.15
N THR A 40 9.57 20.18 -22.18
CA THR A 40 8.84 20.32 -23.44
C THR A 40 8.73 18.94 -24.10
N PRO A 41 7.52 18.50 -24.49
CA PRO A 41 7.37 17.21 -25.17
C PRO A 41 8.08 17.24 -26.53
N GLU A 42 9.22 16.57 -26.62
CA GLU A 42 9.96 16.33 -27.85
C GLU A 42 9.84 14.85 -28.23
N LEU A 43 9.41 14.59 -29.46
CA LEU A 43 9.23 13.21 -29.94
C LEU A 43 10.60 12.59 -30.24
N PRO A 44 10.91 11.39 -29.71
CA PRO A 44 12.12 10.68 -30.05
C PRO A 44 12.20 10.36 -31.56
N PRO A 45 13.40 10.07 -32.09
CA PRO A 45 13.54 9.61 -33.47
C PRO A 45 12.68 8.38 -33.73
N GLN A 46 11.88 8.42 -34.79
CA GLN A 46 11.02 7.31 -35.19
C GLN A 46 11.84 6.22 -35.88
N SER A 47 11.52 4.95 -35.62
CA SER A 47 12.04 3.81 -36.36
C SER A 47 10.99 3.28 -37.35
N THR A 48 11.41 2.51 -38.33
CA THR A 48 10.50 1.84 -39.28
C THR A 48 9.71 0.68 -38.67
N GLU A 49 10.03 0.29 -37.43
CA GLU A 49 9.39 -0.82 -36.71
C GLU A 49 8.16 -0.37 -35.91
N LEU A 50 7.95 0.95 -35.76
CA LEU A 50 6.79 1.50 -35.08
C LEU A 50 5.51 1.19 -35.86
N MET A 51 4.48 0.78 -35.14
CA MET A 51 3.15 0.59 -35.68
C MET A 51 2.26 1.78 -35.32
N ASN A 52 2.03 2.04 -34.02
CA ASN A 52 1.21 3.18 -33.57
C ASN A 52 1.87 4.09 -32.51
N GLY A 53 3.06 3.75 -32.03
CA GLY A 53 3.73 4.45 -30.91
C GLY A 53 3.97 5.93 -31.19
N ALA A 54 4.36 6.28 -32.42
CA ALA A 54 4.57 7.68 -32.81
C ALA A 54 3.29 8.51 -32.77
N PHE A 55 2.16 7.95 -33.22
CA PHE A 55 0.86 8.63 -33.22
C PHE A 55 0.36 8.83 -31.79
N ILE A 56 0.49 7.79 -30.94
CA ILE A 56 0.12 7.86 -29.52
C ILE A 56 0.96 8.91 -28.79
N ALA A 57 2.28 8.94 -29.00
CA ALA A 57 3.16 9.94 -28.41
C ALA A 57 2.80 11.37 -28.86
N HIS A 58 2.42 11.55 -30.13
CA HIS A 58 1.97 12.83 -30.64
C HIS A 58 0.66 13.29 -29.99
N GLU A 59 -0.31 12.37 -29.83
CA GLU A 59 -1.56 12.64 -29.13
C GLU A 59 -1.30 13.10 -27.68
N ILE A 60 -0.43 12.41 -26.96
CA ILE A 60 -0.04 12.77 -25.59
C ILE A 60 0.64 14.14 -25.57
N ALA A 61 1.61 14.38 -26.47
CA ALA A 61 2.34 15.65 -26.55
C ALA A 61 1.41 16.85 -26.78
N GLU A 62 0.39 16.70 -27.62
CA GLU A 62 -0.61 17.75 -27.85
C GLU A 62 -1.53 17.96 -26.64
N ARG A 63 -1.89 16.87 -25.95
CA ARG A 63 -2.77 16.95 -24.78
C ARG A 63 -2.09 17.59 -23.58
N VAL A 64 -0.81 17.30 -23.34
CA VAL A 64 0.00 17.88 -22.25
C VAL A 64 0.11 19.41 -22.34
N LYS A 65 0.07 19.97 -23.55
CA LYS A 65 0.11 21.43 -23.76
C LYS A 65 -1.18 22.13 -23.33
N GLN A 66 -2.26 21.38 -23.15
CA GLN A 66 -3.59 21.92 -22.84
C GLN A 66 -3.94 21.64 -21.37
N PRO A 67 -4.63 22.56 -20.67
CA PRO A 67 -5.13 22.27 -19.35
C PRO A 67 -6.14 21.12 -19.42
N VAL A 68 -6.01 20.14 -18.53
CA VAL A 68 -6.92 19.00 -18.45
C VAL A 68 -8.28 19.49 -17.96
N LYS A 69 -9.31 19.34 -18.80
CA LYS A 69 -10.71 19.61 -18.44
C LYS A 69 -11.44 18.34 -17.99
N GLU A 70 -11.17 17.24 -18.70
CA GLU A 70 -11.71 15.91 -18.44
C GLU A 70 -10.57 14.90 -18.60
N PRO A 71 -10.56 13.80 -17.82
CA PRO A 71 -9.57 12.74 -17.97
C PRO A 71 -9.54 12.21 -19.40
N HIS A 72 -8.34 12.06 -19.96
CA HIS A 72 -8.14 11.48 -21.28
C HIS A 72 -7.43 10.14 -21.15
N ILE A 73 -8.03 9.07 -21.65
CA ILE A 73 -7.55 7.69 -21.47
C ILE A 73 -7.12 7.12 -22.82
N ILE A 74 -5.90 6.60 -22.87
CA ILE A 74 -5.37 5.84 -24.00
C ILE A 74 -5.12 4.41 -23.52
N ASN A 75 -5.92 3.46 -24.01
CA ASN A 75 -5.81 2.06 -23.63
C ASN A 75 -4.88 1.30 -24.59
N LEU A 76 -3.62 1.13 -24.20
CA LEU A 76 -2.59 0.50 -25.02
C LEU A 76 -2.89 -0.98 -25.27
N THR A 77 -3.61 -1.66 -24.36
CA THR A 77 -4.01 -3.06 -24.53
C THR A 77 -5.06 -3.25 -25.62
N LEU A 78 -5.91 -2.24 -25.86
CA LEU A 78 -6.95 -2.28 -26.90
C LEU A 78 -6.48 -1.72 -28.25
N LEU A 79 -5.28 -1.13 -28.30
CA LEU A 79 -4.69 -0.59 -29.51
C LEU A 79 -3.69 -1.59 -30.12
N PRO A 80 -3.47 -1.55 -31.44
CA PRO A 80 -2.37 -2.29 -32.04
C PRO A 80 -1.07 -1.63 -31.60
N VAL A 81 -0.42 -2.16 -30.58
CA VAL A 81 0.85 -1.67 -30.03
C VAL A 81 1.83 -2.83 -29.97
N ASN A 82 2.92 -2.73 -30.74
CA ASN A 82 3.99 -3.73 -30.73
C ASN A 82 5.08 -3.38 -29.70
N ASP A 83 6.10 -4.21 -29.57
CA ASP A 83 7.17 -3.99 -28.57
C ASP A 83 8.03 -2.77 -28.87
N ALA A 84 8.26 -2.45 -30.16
CA ALA A 84 8.94 -1.24 -30.57
C ALA A 84 8.14 0.03 -30.17
N ASP A 85 6.81 -0.01 -30.29
CA ASP A 85 5.94 1.07 -29.83
C ASP A 85 6.01 1.24 -28.31
N ARG A 86 6.03 0.14 -27.54
CA ARG A 86 6.16 0.19 -26.08
C ARG A 86 7.48 0.83 -25.67
N GLU A 87 8.59 0.37 -26.24
CA GLU A 87 9.90 0.93 -25.94
C GLU A 87 10.00 2.42 -26.34
N TYR A 88 9.41 2.78 -27.48
CA TYR A 88 9.35 4.17 -27.93
C TYR A 88 8.53 5.05 -26.96
N LEU A 89 7.36 4.57 -26.52
CA LEU A 89 6.52 5.26 -25.54
C LEU A 89 7.21 5.36 -24.18
N ASP A 90 7.90 4.32 -23.73
CA ASP A 90 8.64 4.31 -22.46
C ASP A 90 9.75 5.37 -22.48
N ARG A 91 10.50 5.48 -23.58
CA ARG A 91 11.51 6.52 -23.77
C ARG A 91 10.92 7.92 -23.82
N PHE A 92 9.77 8.08 -24.48
CA PHE A 92 9.09 9.38 -24.61
C PHE A 92 8.51 9.86 -23.28
N LEU A 93 7.78 9.00 -22.57
CA LEU A 93 7.12 9.33 -21.31
C LEU A 93 8.13 9.45 -20.16
N GLY A 94 9.11 8.54 -20.13
CA GLY A 94 10.01 8.34 -19.01
C GLY A 94 9.29 8.08 -17.68
N GLU A 95 10.08 8.04 -16.60
CA GLU A 95 9.60 7.71 -15.25
C GLU A 95 9.62 8.95 -14.37
N GLY A 96 8.48 9.30 -13.79
CA GLY A 96 8.39 10.33 -12.77
C GLY A 96 8.71 9.81 -11.37
N CYS A 97 8.64 10.69 -10.38
CA CYS A 97 9.08 10.39 -9.01
C CYS A 97 7.99 9.79 -8.08
N SER A 98 6.78 9.53 -8.59
CA SER A 98 5.67 9.01 -7.80
C SER A 98 5.12 7.70 -8.34
N ALA A 99 4.78 6.81 -7.41
CA ALA A 99 4.04 5.60 -7.70
C ALA A 99 2.98 5.35 -6.62
N ILE A 100 1.80 4.91 -7.04
CA ILE A 100 0.69 4.47 -6.18
C ILE A 100 0.44 3.00 -6.48
N PHE A 101 0.30 2.19 -5.44
CA PHE A 101 0.09 0.75 -5.54
C PHE A 101 -1.20 0.37 -4.83
N SER A 102 -2.12 -0.26 -5.55
CA SER A 102 -3.28 -0.93 -4.95
C SER A 102 -3.04 -2.43 -4.92
N ARG A 103 -3.24 -3.04 -3.74
CA ARG A 103 -3.14 -4.50 -3.53
C ARG A 103 -4.49 -5.17 -3.25
N GLY A 104 -5.57 -4.39 -3.19
CA GLY A 104 -6.93 -4.88 -2.96
C GLY A 104 -7.61 -5.35 -4.26
N TYR A 105 -8.94 -5.34 -4.25
CA TYR A 105 -9.73 -5.58 -5.46
C TYR A 105 -9.37 -4.51 -6.52
N GLY A 106 -9.06 -4.94 -7.74
CA GLY A 106 -8.52 -4.02 -8.75
C GLY A 106 -7.04 -3.67 -8.54
N LYS A 107 -6.22 -4.69 -8.19
CA LYS A 107 -4.77 -4.57 -8.03
C LYS A 107 -4.14 -3.83 -9.21
N CYS A 108 -3.53 -2.69 -8.91
CA CYS A 108 -2.97 -1.82 -9.92
C CYS A 108 -1.66 -1.16 -9.47
N ARG A 109 -0.87 -0.77 -10.46
CA ARG A 109 0.31 0.06 -10.32
C ARG A 109 0.09 1.31 -11.15
N ILE A 110 0.18 2.46 -10.50
CA ILE A 110 0.01 3.77 -11.11
C ILE A 110 1.34 4.49 -10.95
N VAL A 111 1.96 4.90 -12.05
CA VAL A 111 3.28 5.56 -12.03
C VAL A 111 3.16 6.89 -12.77
N SER A 112 3.66 7.96 -12.15
CA SER A 112 3.78 9.25 -12.82
C SER A 112 4.84 9.17 -13.92
N THR A 113 4.65 9.88 -15.02
CA THR A 113 5.69 10.05 -16.05
C THR A 113 6.49 11.34 -15.80
N HIS A 114 7.42 11.69 -16.68
CA HIS A 114 8.06 13.01 -16.62
C HIS A 114 7.09 14.17 -16.94
N PHE A 115 5.97 13.88 -17.61
CA PHE A 115 4.97 14.89 -17.95
C PHE A 115 3.97 15.10 -16.79
N PRO A 116 3.73 16.35 -16.37
CA PRO A 116 2.73 16.65 -15.36
C PRO A 116 1.35 16.14 -15.77
N GLY A 117 0.65 15.45 -14.87
CA GLY A 117 -0.70 14.95 -15.12
C GLY A 117 -0.78 13.80 -16.13
N VAL A 118 0.34 13.17 -16.48
CA VAL A 118 0.35 11.97 -17.33
C VAL A 118 0.82 10.79 -16.50
N TRP A 119 -0.03 9.77 -16.44
CA TRP A 119 0.13 8.60 -15.60
C TRP A 119 0.07 7.33 -16.43
N ARG A 120 0.89 6.35 -16.09
CA ARG A 120 0.73 4.99 -16.59
C ARG A 120 0.02 4.16 -15.54
N VAL A 121 -1.08 3.54 -15.93
CA VAL A 121 -1.95 2.72 -15.08
C VAL A 121 -1.92 1.29 -15.58
N ASN A 122 -1.38 0.39 -14.75
CA ASN A 122 -1.32 -1.03 -15.03
C ASN A 122 -2.25 -1.80 -14.09
N TYR A 123 -3.12 -2.64 -14.64
CA TYR A 123 -3.96 -3.56 -13.88
C TYR A 123 -3.41 -4.97 -13.95
N PHE A 124 -3.45 -5.69 -12.84
CA PHE A 124 -2.94 -7.05 -12.72
C PHE A 124 -4.01 -7.99 -12.16
N ASN A 125 -3.94 -9.26 -12.55
CA ASN A 125 -4.67 -10.31 -11.85
C ASN A 125 -3.92 -10.75 -10.58
N ASP A 126 -4.52 -11.70 -9.85
CA ASP A 126 -3.95 -12.26 -8.61
C ASP A 126 -2.59 -12.94 -8.84
N MET A 127 -2.37 -13.47 -10.05
CA MET A 127 -1.13 -14.11 -10.48
C MET A 127 -0.05 -13.13 -10.98
N ASN A 128 -0.22 -11.81 -10.77
CA ASN A 128 0.66 -10.74 -11.28
C ASN A 128 0.79 -10.66 -12.81
N THR A 129 -0.14 -11.24 -13.56
CA THR A 129 -0.20 -11.07 -15.01
C THR A 129 -0.86 -9.74 -15.35
N LEU A 130 -0.25 -8.98 -16.26
CA LEU A 130 -0.78 -7.71 -16.75
C LEU A 130 -2.09 -7.96 -17.51
N LEU A 131 -3.17 -7.35 -17.05
CA LEU A 131 -4.48 -7.39 -17.70
C LEU A 131 -4.69 -6.20 -18.61
N GLN A 132 -4.26 -5.01 -18.16
CA GLN A 132 -4.52 -3.76 -18.88
C GLN A 132 -3.37 -2.78 -18.65
N ASP A 133 -2.93 -2.14 -19.73
CA ASP A 133 -1.93 -1.07 -19.77
C ASP A 133 -2.56 0.16 -20.37
N MET A 134 -2.61 1.24 -19.60
CA MET A 134 -3.23 2.50 -20.00
C MET A 134 -2.34 3.69 -19.68
N ILE A 135 -2.52 4.74 -20.47
CA ILE A 135 -2.05 6.07 -20.17
C ILE A 135 -3.28 6.91 -19.84
N GLU A 136 -3.26 7.54 -18.67
CA GLU A 136 -4.32 8.45 -18.23
C GLU A 136 -3.72 9.85 -18.07
N ILE A 137 -4.28 10.80 -18.81
CA ILE A 137 -3.92 12.22 -18.73
C ILE A 137 -4.97 12.89 -17.86
N ALA A 138 -4.64 13.00 -16.58
CA ALA A 138 -5.48 13.54 -15.54
C ALA A 138 -4.61 14.11 -14.42
N ASP A 139 -5.18 15.09 -13.71
CA ASP A 139 -4.68 15.59 -12.43
C ASP A 139 -4.26 14.45 -11.50
N ILE A 140 -5.20 13.54 -11.24
CA ILE A 140 -4.99 12.26 -10.56
C ILE A 140 -5.83 11.20 -11.26
N PRO A 141 -5.28 9.99 -11.49
CA PRO A 141 -6.01 8.87 -12.06
C PRO A 141 -7.25 8.51 -11.27
N GLU A 142 -8.35 8.24 -11.95
CA GLU A 142 -9.65 7.98 -11.31
C GLU A 142 -9.57 6.88 -10.24
N ILE A 143 -8.86 5.79 -10.55
CA ILE A 143 -8.69 4.64 -9.66
C ILE A 143 -7.88 4.94 -8.38
N ALA A 144 -7.10 6.03 -8.35
CA ALA A 144 -6.37 6.45 -7.15
C ALA A 144 -7.26 7.21 -6.14
N VAL A 145 -8.46 7.63 -6.57
CA VAL A 145 -9.39 8.38 -5.74
C VAL A 145 -10.26 7.39 -4.97
N ALA A 146 -10.30 7.52 -3.64
CA ALA A 146 -11.19 6.70 -2.83
C ALA A 146 -12.66 7.09 -3.06
N GLY A 147 -13.55 6.09 -3.12
CA GLY A 147 -14.99 6.32 -3.14
C GLY A 147 -15.44 6.96 -1.82
N ILE A 148 -16.60 7.65 -1.86
CA ILE A 148 -17.16 8.23 -0.63
C ILE A 148 -17.52 7.14 0.39
N ASP A 149 -18.08 6.02 -0.08
CA ASP A 149 -18.44 4.88 0.75
C ASP A 149 -17.19 4.27 1.42
N ASP A 150 -16.09 4.12 0.68
CA ASP A 150 -14.81 3.63 1.22
C ASP A 150 -14.27 4.54 2.33
N ILE A 151 -14.42 5.86 2.16
CA ILE A 151 -14.01 6.86 3.15
C ILE A 151 -14.87 6.76 4.40
N GLU A 152 -16.19 6.62 4.24
CA GLU A 152 -17.13 6.49 5.35
C GLU A 152 -16.87 5.20 6.15
N ASP A 153 -16.69 4.07 5.46
CA ASP A 153 -16.37 2.77 6.08
C ASP A 153 -15.01 2.82 6.81
N ALA A 154 -13.98 3.41 6.19
CA ALA A 154 -12.69 3.59 6.84
C ALA A 154 -12.81 4.47 8.09
N CYS A 155 -13.58 5.55 8.02
CA CYS A 155 -13.83 6.42 9.17
C CYS A 155 -14.56 5.69 10.30
N ALA A 156 -15.55 4.86 9.99
CA ALA A 156 -16.27 4.05 10.97
C ALA A 156 -15.34 3.01 11.62
N GLY A 157 -14.55 2.29 10.82
CA GLY A 157 -13.57 1.31 11.32
C GLY A 157 -12.52 1.94 12.24
N LEU A 158 -12.02 3.13 11.89
CA LEU A 158 -11.07 3.87 12.73
C LEU A 158 -11.70 4.33 14.05
N LYS A 159 -12.95 4.79 14.04
CA LYS A 159 -13.67 5.16 15.29
C LYS A 159 -13.81 3.96 16.22
N ASN A 160 -14.24 2.81 15.68
CA ASN A 160 -14.37 1.57 16.46
C ASN A 160 -13.02 1.14 17.04
N THR A 161 -11.95 1.22 16.25
CA THR A 161 -10.59 0.92 16.69
C THR A 161 -10.14 1.86 17.81
N LEU A 162 -10.44 3.17 17.71
CA LEU A 162 -10.14 4.15 18.75
C LEU A 162 -10.94 3.93 20.03
N GLU A 163 -12.20 3.51 19.93
CA GLU A 163 -13.02 3.13 21.09
C GLU A 163 -12.43 1.90 21.79
N TRP A 164 -12.08 0.86 21.02
CA TRP A 164 -11.41 -0.32 21.53
C TRP A 164 -10.08 0.02 22.22
N LEU A 165 -9.25 0.88 21.62
CA LEU A 165 -7.99 1.34 22.23
C LEU A 165 -8.19 2.18 23.50
N LYS A 166 -9.34 2.84 23.68
CA LYS A 166 -9.66 3.57 24.93
C LYS A 166 -10.12 2.63 26.03
N GLU A 167 -10.88 1.60 25.66
CA GLU A 167 -11.36 0.56 26.59
C GLU A 167 -10.20 -0.34 27.03
N TYR A 168 -9.27 -0.64 26.12
CA TYR A 168 -8.06 -1.44 26.34
C TYR A 168 -6.81 -0.60 26.01
N PRO A 169 -6.45 0.40 26.84
CA PRO A 169 -5.28 1.23 26.59
C PRO A 169 -4.02 0.40 26.57
N VAL A 170 -3.20 0.58 25.53
CA VAL A 170 -1.85 0.03 25.48
C VAL A 170 -1.01 0.74 26.54
N THR A 171 -0.94 0.18 27.75
CA THR A 171 -0.12 0.72 28.83
C THR A 171 1.33 0.27 28.68
N GLU A 172 2.29 1.12 29.10
CA GLU A 172 3.73 0.78 29.14
C GLU A 172 4.01 -0.49 29.98
N ASN A 173 3.08 -0.86 30.86
CA ASN A 173 2.99 -2.20 31.43
C ASN A 173 1.97 -2.99 30.62
N GLU A 174 2.45 -3.78 29.64
CA GLU A 174 1.65 -4.84 29.03
C GLU A 174 1.07 -5.70 30.17
N PRO A 175 -0.26 -5.94 30.23
CA PRO A 175 -0.77 -6.93 31.17
C PRO A 175 -0.02 -8.25 30.92
N VAL A 176 0.36 -8.94 31.98
CA VAL A 176 1.04 -10.24 31.87
C VAL A 176 0.02 -11.23 31.29
N VAL A 177 -0.02 -11.35 29.95
CA VAL A 177 -0.95 -12.22 29.25
C VAL A 177 -0.34 -13.61 29.13
N ARG A 178 -0.96 -14.59 29.79
CA ARG A 178 -0.62 -16.01 29.63
C ARG A 178 -1.27 -16.57 28.37
N MET A 179 -0.52 -17.36 27.63
CA MET A 179 -0.91 -17.85 26.31
C MET A 179 -0.92 -19.38 26.28
N GLU A 180 -2.07 -19.99 26.01
CA GLU A 180 -2.22 -21.44 25.91
C GLU A 180 -2.04 -21.91 24.47
N CYS A 181 -1.24 -22.96 24.28
CA CYS A 181 -1.11 -23.64 23.01
C CYS A 181 -2.38 -24.46 22.69
N LYS A 182 -3.02 -24.20 21.56
CA LYS A 182 -4.23 -24.93 21.14
C LYS A 182 -4.01 -26.41 20.82
N VAL A 183 -2.75 -26.82 20.64
CA VAL A 183 -2.39 -28.19 20.22
C VAL A 183 -2.09 -29.10 21.40
N CYS A 184 -1.37 -28.60 22.40
CA CYS A 184 -0.89 -29.40 23.53
C CYS A 184 -1.27 -28.83 24.91
N TRP A 185 -1.96 -27.70 24.94
CA TRP A 185 -2.40 -27.00 26.16
C TRP A 185 -1.27 -26.54 27.08
N TRP A 186 -0.03 -26.49 26.60
CA TRP A 186 1.06 -25.85 27.33
C TRP A 186 0.87 -24.34 27.38
N VAL A 187 1.10 -23.75 28.54
CA VAL A 187 0.91 -22.31 28.80
C VAL A 187 2.26 -21.61 28.84
N TYR A 188 2.43 -20.63 27.96
CA TYR A 188 3.51 -19.66 28.09
C TYR A 188 3.11 -18.61 29.13
N ASP A 189 3.89 -18.53 30.21
CA ASP A 189 3.77 -17.50 31.24
C ASP A 189 4.94 -16.52 31.12
N PRO A 190 4.72 -15.26 30.73
CA PRO A 190 5.78 -14.25 30.65
C PRO A 190 6.57 -14.10 31.94
N VAL A 191 6.00 -14.37 33.12
CA VAL A 191 6.70 -14.29 34.41
C VAL A 191 7.76 -15.38 34.55
N LEU A 192 7.56 -16.53 33.90
CA LEU A 192 8.48 -17.66 33.94
C LEU A 192 9.44 -17.66 32.76
N GLY A 193 9.01 -17.17 31.59
CA GLY A 193 9.76 -17.31 30.35
C GLY A 193 9.66 -18.72 29.78
N ASP A 194 10.70 -19.16 29.05
CA ASP A 194 10.78 -20.48 28.42
C ASP A 194 12.20 -21.01 28.48
N ASP A 195 12.45 -21.96 29.39
CA ASP A 195 13.78 -22.55 29.59
C ASP A 195 14.30 -23.33 28.38
N VAL A 196 13.40 -23.94 27.58
CA VAL A 196 13.79 -24.76 26.42
C VAL A 196 14.38 -23.87 25.33
N TRP A 197 13.73 -22.73 25.10
CA TRP A 197 14.19 -21.72 24.14
C TRP A 197 15.10 -20.65 24.76
N GLN A 198 15.44 -20.78 26.05
CA GLN A 198 16.27 -19.83 26.79
C GLN A 198 15.69 -18.40 26.79
N ILE A 199 14.36 -18.29 26.85
CA ILE A 199 13.66 -17.01 26.98
C ILE A 199 13.61 -16.64 28.46
N PRO A 200 14.20 -15.50 28.87
CA PRO A 200 14.22 -15.11 30.28
C PRO A 200 12.83 -14.71 30.80
N PRO A 201 12.62 -14.79 32.12
CA PRO A 201 11.49 -14.17 32.80
C PRO A 201 11.25 -12.70 32.39
N GLY A 202 9.99 -12.32 32.25
CA GLY A 202 9.53 -10.97 31.93
C GLY A 202 9.33 -10.70 30.43
N VAL A 203 9.61 -11.65 29.54
CA VAL A 203 9.41 -11.46 28.09
C VAL A 203 7.94 -11.70 27.72
N PRO A 204 7.19 -10.71 27.23
CA PRO A 204 5.82 -10.90 26.81
C PRO A 204 5.74 -11.72 25.52
N PHE A 205 4.63 -12.43 25.30
CA PHE A 205 4.45 -13.30 24.13
C PHE A 205 4.57 -12.55 22.79
N SER A 206 4.18 -11.26 22.78
CA SER A 206 4.33 -10.35 21.64
C SER A 206 5.79 -10.17 21.22
N GLN A 207 6.73 -10.15 22.17
CA GLN A 207 8.16 -9.94 21.96
C GLN A 207 8.98 -11.23 21.76
N LEU A 208 8.34 -12.41 21.80
CA LEU A 208 9.01 -13.66 21.44
C LEU A 208 9.50 -13.62 19.99
N PRO A 209 10.70 -14.16 19.68
CA PRO A 209 11.23 -14.20 18.31
C PRO A 209 10.28 -14.86 17.31
N ASP A 210 10.33 -14.46 16.04
CA ASP A 210 9.45 -15.01 14.98
C ASP A 210 9.66 -16.51 14.74
N TYR A 211 10.86 -17.01 15.04
CA TYR A 211 11.22 -18.43 14.94
C TYR A 211 10.88 -19.24 16.18
N TRP A 212 10.38 -18.61 17.25
CA TRP A 212 9.98 -19.33 18.45
C TRP A 212 8.73 -20.19 18.18
N CYS A 213 8.77 -21.43 18.67
CA CYS A 213 7.69 -22.40 18.57
C CYS A 213 7.42 -23.02 19.95
N CYS A 214 6.22 -23.55 20.16
CA CYS A 214 5.86 -24.23 21.40
C CYS A 214 6.92 -25.30 21.77
N PRO A 215 7.51 -25.26 22.99
CA PRO A 215 8.57 -26.19 23.38
C PRO A 215 8.10 -27.64 23.53
N VAL A 216 6.78 -27.87 23.54
CA VAL A 216 6.17 -29.19 23.70
C VAL A 216 5.78 -29.83 22.36
N CYS A 217 5.26 -29.05 21.42
CA CYS A 217 4.65 -29.58 20.18
C CYS A 217 5.08 -28.87 18.90
N GLU A 218 6.04 -27.95 18.98
CA GLU A 218 6.64 -27.24 17.84
C GLU A 218 5.66 -26.38 17.01
N THR A 219 4.43 -26.17 17.49
CA THR A 219 3.48 -25.24 16.86
C THR A 219 3.96 -23.80 16.95
N SER A 220 3.83 -23.07 15.84
CA SER A 220 4.18 -21.63 15.76
C SER A 220 3.33 -20.75 16.69
N LYS A 221 3.78 -19.51 16.91
CA LYS A 221 3.08 -18.49 17.72
C LYS A 221 1.59 -18.32 17.35
N SER A 222 1.22 -18.51 16.08
CA SER A 222 -0.17 -18.40 15.61
C SER A 222 -1.13 -19.44 16.21
N GLY A 223 -0.61 -20.56 16.73
CA GLY A 223 -1.39 -21.62 17.35
C GLY A 223 -1.74 -21.40 18.82
N PHE A 224 -1.50 -20.20 19.37
CA PHE A 224 -1.79 -19.87 20.77
C PHE A 224 -3.07 -19.06 20.92
N MET A 225 -3.64 -19.06 22.13
CA MET A 225 -4.78 -18.22 22.53
C MET A 225 -4.57 -17.64 23.93
N VAL A 226 -5.17 -16.48 24.15
CA VAL A 226 -5.17 -15.79 25.44
C VAL A 226 -5.96 -16.61 26.47
N ILE A 227 -5.44 -16.70 27.68
CA ILE A 227 -6.16 -17.19 28.84
C ILE A 227 -6.71 -15.97 29.60
N ASP A 228 -8.02 -15.78 29.61
CA ASP A 228 -8.65 -14.77 30.46
C ASP A 228 -8.64 -15.26 31.92
N GLU A 229 -8.03 -14.50 32.84
CA GLU A 229 -8.07 -14.80 34.28
C GLU A 229 -9.45 -14.49 34.93
N GLY A 230 -10.51 -14.34 34.12
CA GLY A 230 -11.81 -13.83 34.54
C GLY A 230 -12.98 -14.81 34.55
N ASN A 231 -12.77 -16.12 34.35
CA ASN A 231 -13.89 -17.08 34.37
C ASN A 231 -13.58 -18.37 35.16
N ASP A 232 -13.59 -18.23 36.48
CA ASP A 232 -13.53 -19.32 37.45
C ASP A 232 -14.92 -19.98 37.67
N SER A 233 -15.77 -20.05 36.63
CA SER A 233 -17.05 -20.76 36.70
C SER A 233 -17.16 -21.78 35.57
N CYS A 234 -16.78 -23.01 35.89
CA CYS A 234 -17.42 -24.28 35.51
C CYS A 234 -16.42 -25.43 35.64
N LYS A 235 -16.09 -25.79 36.89
CA LYS A 235 -15.73 -27.16 37.24
C LYS A 235 -16.44 -27.50 38.54
N ASP A 236 -17.69 -27.93 38.38
CA ASP A 236 -18.36 -28.94 39.22
C ASP A 236 -19.14 -29.86 38.27
#